data_AF-A0A6J8E931-F1
#
_entry.id   AF-A0A6J8E931-F1
#
_cell.length_a   1.000
_cell.length_b   1.000
_cell.length_c   1.000
_cell.angle_alpha   90.00
_cell.angle_beta   90.00
_cell.angle_gamma   90.00
#
_symmetry.space_group_name_H-M   'P 1'
#
loop_
_entity.id
_entity.type
_entity.pdbx_description
1 polymer ?
#
loop_
_entity_poly.entity_id
_entity_poly.type
_entity_poly.pdbx_seq_one_letter_code
_entity_poly.pdbx_strand_id
1 'polypeptide(L)'
;MSKYPETYIKVHTFGILFLTQCQTTVVYSATMLCALDKKLYNVMAEKSGNIEHATVSAYNNKDTVYTYLRQVMALPFLPPEHIPDTFRQLDEKADHPGVQKVMDYIYKTWIRNSVFDIDYWCVFMSSIRTNNDVEGWHNSVNTRVCTRGPVPFYSLVTELFKEASDIPLQLKLVSEGKLQRYQRKHSRQTQGRLFALWDEYCNNSISASRLLKECASVYGPPPK
;
A
#
# COMPACT_ATOMS: atom_id res chain seq x y z
N MET A 1 12.88 -27.67 -16.17
CA MET A 1 11.99 -28.03 -15.04
C MET A 1 11.56 -26.73 -14.37
N SER A 2 10.44 -26.17 -14.84
CA SER A 2 9.89 -24.88 -14.39
C SER A 2 9.32 -25.03 -12.98
N LYS A 3 9.70 -24.16 -12.05
CA LYS A 3 9.43 -24.30 -10.60
C LYS A 3 8.43 -23.27 -10.06
N TYR A 4 7.40 -22.95 -10.85
CA TYR A 4 6.19 -22.29 -10.35
C TYR A 4 4.98 -22.96 -11.01
N PRO A 5 4.12 -23.67 -10.25
CA PRO A 5 2.94 -24.32 -10.83
C PRO A 5 1.92 -23.27 -11.24
N GLU A 6 1.35 -23.48 -12.43
CA GLU A 6 0.19 -22.77 -12.97
C GLU A 6 -0.96 -22.83 -11.96
N THR A 7 -1.19 -21.73 -11.23
CA THR A 7 -2.42 -21.52 -10.48
C THR A 7 -3.53 -21.25 -11.50
N TYR A 8 -4.26 -22.30 -11.85
CA TYR A 8 -5.54 -22.22 -12.56
C TYR A 8 -6.53 -21.35 -11.77
N ILE A 9 -6.59 -20.06 -12.08
CA ILE A 9 -7.64 -19.16 -11.58
C ILE A 9 -8.91 -19.49 -12.38
N LYS A 10 -9.95 -20.02 -11.71
CA LYS A 10 -11.27 -20.21 -12.30
C LYS A 10 -11.81 -18.84 -12.78
N VAL A 11 -11.80 -18.62 -14.10
CA VAL A 11 -11.97 -17.30 -14.76
C VAL A 11 -13.42 -16.81 -14.82
N HIS A 12 -14.42 -17.59 -14.43
CA HIS A 12 -15.80 -17.14 -14.48
C HIS A 12 -16.24 -16.60 -13.11
N THR A 13 -16.63 -15.33 -13.07
CA THR A 13 -17.11 -14.52 -11.91
C THR A 13 -16.04 -13.71 -11.15
N PHE A 14 -14.75 -13.84 -11.49
CA PHE A 14 -13.68 -13.08 -10.82
C PHE A 14 -13.39 -11.68 -11.41
N GLY A 15 -13.80 -11.34 -12.63
CA GLY A 15 -13.36 -10.09 -13.28
C GLY A 15 -13.73 -8.78 -12.58
N ILE A 16 -14.96 -8.70 -12.01
CA ILE A 16 -15.43 -7.50 -11.29
C ILE A 16 -14.88 -7.49 -9.86
N LEU A 17 -14.84 -8.66 -9.20
CA LEU A 17 -14.27 -8.82 -7.85
C LEU A 17 -12.75 -8.65 -7.82
N PHE A 18 -12.01 -9.08 -8.84
CA PHE A 18 -10.55 -8.94 -8.86
C PHE A 18 -10.14 -7.50 -9.15
N LEU A 19 -10.91 -6.77 -9.98
CA LEU A 19 -10.73 -5.33 -10.11
C LEU A 19 -11.11 -4.63 -8.82
N THR A 20 -12.28 -4.89 -8.21
CA THR A 20 -12.65 -4.21 -6.95
C THR A 20 -11.82 -4.64 -5.75
N GLN A 21 -11.25 -5.85 -5.71
CA GLN A 21 -10.44 -6.40 -4.62
C GLN A 21 -8.95 -6.06 -4.78
N CYS A 22 -8.38 -6.05 -5.99
CA CYS A 22 -7.09 -5.39 -6.21
C CYS A 22 -7.21 -3.86 -6.05
N GLN A 23 -8.33 -3.24 -6.43
CA GLN A 23 -8.57 -1.81 -6.23
C GLN A 23 -8.74 -1.48 -4.75
N THR A 24 -9.51 -2.24 -3.97
CA THR A 24 -9.60 -2.02 -2.52
C THR A 24 -8.28 -2.31 -1.84
N THR A 25 -7.58 -3.41 -2.16
CA THR A 25 -6.31 -3.71 -1.47
C THR A 25 -5.19 -2.71 -1.78
N VAL A 26 -5.10 -2.24 -3.01
CA VAL A 26 -4.10 -1.22 -3.40
C VAL A 26 -4.53 0.18 -2.94
N VAL A 27 -5.82 0.51 -2.95
CA VAL A 27 -6.33 1.77 -2.40
C VAL A 27 -6.12 1.82 -0.90
N TYR A 28 -6.40 0.75 -0.14
CA TYR A 28 -6.26 0.71 1.31
C TYR A 28 -4.82 0.58 1.78
N SER A 29 -3.97 -0.16 1.07
CA SER A 29 -2.53 -0.17 1.37
C SER A 29 -1.84 1.14 1.01
N ALA A 30 -2.19 1.75 -0.12
CA ALA A 30 -1.67 3.05 -0.51
C ALA A 30 -2.32 4.21 0.28
N THR A 31 -3.57 4.11 0.74
CA THR A 31 -4.13 5.03 1.75
C THR A 31 -3.58 4.74 3.13
N MET A 32 -3.23 3.51 3.50
CA MET A 32 -2.49 3.28 4.73
C MET A 32 -1.12 3.93 4.61
N LEU A 33 -0.35 3.71 3.54
CA LEU A 33 0.95 4.35 3.35
C LEU A 33 0.85 5.88 3.18
N CYS A 34 -0.11 6.40 2.41
CA CYS A 34 -0.27 7.84 2.12
C CYS A 34 -1.05 8.58 3.21
N ALA A 35 -2.05 7.97 3.84
CA ALA A 35 -2.72 8.51 5.01
C ALA A 35 -1.89 8.31 6.27
N LEU A 36 -1.06 7.28 6.40
CA LEU A 36 -0.03 7.29 7.43
C LEU A 36 1.03 8.35 7.10
N ASP A 37 1.50 8.58 5.88
CA ASP A 37 2.48 9.65 5.64
C ASP A 37 1.87 11.06 5.87
N LYS A 38 0.68 11.35 5.31
CA LYS A 38 -0.03 12.64 5.47
C LYS A 38 -0.68 12.81 6.85
N LYS A 39 -1.24 11.78 7.48
CA LYS A 39 -1.77 11.86 8.85
C LYS A 39 -0.72 11.59 9.91
N LEU A 40 0.42 10.96 9.68
CA LEU A 40 1.52 11.01 10.64
C LEU A 40 2.00 12.46 10.70
N TYR A 41 2.21 13.11 9.55
CA TYR A 41 2.49 14.54 9.48
C TYR A 41 1.38 15.39 10.14
N ASN A 42 0.12 15.17 9.80
CA ASN A 42 -1.00 15.93 10.37
C ASN A 42 -1.36 15.55 11.81
N VAL A 43 -1.19 14.31 12.29
CA VAL A 43 -1.42 13.94 13.71
C VAL A 43 -0.27 14.48 14.56
N MET A 44 0.96 14.50 14.02
CA MET A 44 2.08 15.23 14.62
C MET A 44 1.84 16.75 14.61
N ALA A 45 1.14 17.31 13.60
CA ALA A 45 0.92 18.75 13.44
C ALA A 45 -0.39 19.33 14.03
N GLU A 46 -1.49 18.58 14.07
CA GLU A 46 -2.85 19.02 14.41
C GLU A 46 -3.18 18.80 15.89
N LYS A 47 -2.45 17.89 16.56
CA LYS A 47 -2.53 17.68 18.02
C LYS A 47 -1.43 18.45 18.78
N SER A 48 -0.81 19.45 18.12
CA SER A 48 0.26 20.33 18.63
C SER A 48 -0.23 21.36 19.65
N GLY A 49 -1.03 20.91 20.62
CA GLY A 49 -1.39 21.75 21.76
C GLY A 49 -0.26 21.89 22.76
N ASN A 50 0.62 20.87 22.92
CA ASN A 50 1.74 20.94 23.88
C ASN A 50 2.78 19.79 23.83
N ILE A 51 2.75 18.84 22.88
CA ILE A 51 3.70 17.70 22.87
C ILE A 51 4.67 17.84 21.70
N GLU A 52 5.68 18.66 22.03
CA GLU A 52 7.05 18.78 21.53
C GLU A 52 7.36 18.83 20.02
N HIS A 53 7.84 20.03 19.65
CA HIS A 53 8.67 20.33 18.48
C HIS A 53 9.84 19.35 18.27
N ALA A 54 10.23 18.57 19.29
CA ALA A 54 11.30 17.58 19.26
C ALA A 54 10.97 16.35 18.40
N THR A 55 9.73 15.84 18.38
CA THR A 55 9.39 14.65 17.55
C THR A 55 9.34 14.97 16.07
N VAL A 56 8.81 16.13 15.71
CA VAL A 56 8.81 16.63 14.32
C VAL A 56 10.24 16.97 13.87
N SER A 57 11.02 17.61 14.73
CA SER A 57 12.44 17.89 14.48
C SER A 57 13.27 16.61 14.34
N ALA A 58 13.07 15.60 15.21
CA ALA A 58 13.73 14.30 15.14
C ALA A 58 13.34 13.48 13.90
N TYR A 59 12.06 13.55 13.49
CA TYR A 59 11.61 12.97 12.22
C TYR A 59 12.30 13.63 11.02
N ASN A 60 12.39 14.97 11.02
CA ASN A 60 13.07 15.74 9.97
C ASN A 60 14.59 15.54 9.98
N ASN A 61 15.19 15.28 11.14
CA ASN A 61 16.61 14.98 11.32
C ASN A 61 16.99 13.52 11.02
N LYS A 62 16.03 12.67 10.58
CA LYS A 62 16.21 11.24 10.30
C LYS A 62 16.76 10.44 11.51
N ASP A 63 16.29 10.79 12.71
CA ASP A 63 16.78 10.21 13.96
C ASP A 63 16.24 8.78 14.22
N THR A 64 16.54 8.19 15.38
CA THR A 64 16.04 6.89 15.84
C THR A 64 14.51 6.75 15.72
N VAL A 65 13.76 7.81 16.04
CA VAL A 65 12.29 7.88 15.89
C VAL A 65 11.87 7.75 14.43
N TYR A 66 12.60 8.37 13.49
CA TYR A 66 12.34 8.24 12.06
C TYR A 66 12.51 6.79 11.59
N THR A 67 13.59 6.14 12.02
CA THR A 67 13.87 4.73 11.67
C THR A 67 12.83 3.78 12.25
N TYR A 68 12.38 4.04 13.48
CA TYR A 68 11.30 3.30 14.12
C TYR A 68 9.98 3.45 13.36
N LEU A 69 9.54 4.68 13.07
CA LEU A 69 8.30 4.93 12.34
C LEU A 69 8.35 4.33 10.93
N ARG A 70 9.51 4.34 10.28
CA ARG A 70 9.71 3.68 8.99
C ARG A 70 9.49 2.18 9.04
N GLN A 71 9.87 1.51 10.13
CA GLN A 71 9.57 0.10 10.34
C GLN A 71 8.06 -0.12 10.52
N VAL A 72 7.37 0.74 11.28
CA VAL A 72 5.92 0.69 11.41
C VAL A 72 5.23 0.87 10.04
N MET A 73 5.72 1.81 9.22
CA MET A 73 5.23 2.04 7.86
C MET A 73 5.51 0.88 6.91
N ALA A 74 6.45 -0.01 7.25
CA ALA A 74 6.81 -1.16 6.45
C ALA A 74 6.00 -2.43 6.81
N LEU A 75 5.11 -2.37 7.80
CA LEU A 75 4.24 -3.50 8.17
C LEU A 75 3.44 -4.10 7.01
N PRO A 76 2.89 -3.31 6.05
CA PRO A 76 2.18 -3.88 4.90
C PRO A 76 3.02 -4.83 4.03
N PHE A 77 4.35 -4.77 4.13
CA PHE A 77 5.24 -5.65 3.35
C PHE A 77 5.50 -7.00 4.02
N LEU A 78 4.92 -7.26 5.19
CA LEU A 78 4.98 -8.55 5.88
C LEU A 78 3.75 -9.40 5.54
N PRO A 79 3.84 -10.73 5.66
CA PRO A 79 2.66 -11.58 5.54
C PRO A 79 1.57 -11.20 6.57
N PRO A 80 0.28 -11.26 6.20
CA PRO A 80 -0.83 -10.90 7.08
C PRO A 80 -0.76 -11.54 8.47
N GLU A 81 -0.38 -12.82 8.54
CA GLU A 81 -0.26 -13.60 9.77
C GLU A 81 0.81 -13.06 10.74
N HIS A 82 1.86 -12.42 10.23
CA HIS A 82 2.97 -11.94 11.04
C HIS A 82 2.85 -10.46 11.44
N ILE A 83 1.91 -9.73 10.81
CA ILE A 83 1.69 -8.30 11.06
C ILE A 83 1.28 -8.02 12.52
N PRO A 84 0.29 -8.71 13.12
CA PRO A 84 -0.13 -8.43 14.50
C PRO A 84 0.98 -8.64 15.53
N ASP A 85 1.74 -9.72 15.40
CA ASP A 85 2.83 -10.04 16.33
C ASP A 85 4.01 -9.09 16.17
N THR A 86 4.35 -8.73 14.93
CA THR A 86 5.41 -7.75 14.67
C THR A 86 5.00 -6.36 15.16
N PHE A 87 3.74 -5.97 15.00
CA PHE A 87 3.22 -4.72 15.53
C PHE A 87 3.32 -4.68 17.06
N ARG A 88 2.93 -5.76 17.75
CA ARG A 88 3.04 -5.87 19.22
C ARG A 88 4.49 -5.69 19.70
N GLN A 89 5.45 -6.33 19.04
CA GLN A 89 6.88 -6.18 19.37
C GLN A 89 7.43 -4.77 19.12
N LEU A 90 6.84 -4.02 18.19
CA LEU A 90 7.18 -2.61 17.98
C LEU A 90 6.57 -1.74 19.06
N ASP A 91 5.29 -1.98 19.39
CA ASP A 91 4.55 -1.23 20.42
C ASP A 91 5.22 -1.32 21.80
N GLU A 92 5.74 -2.49 22.17
CA GLU A 92 6.53 -2.69 23.40
C GLU A 92 7.81 -1.84 23.45
N LYS A 93 8.33 -1.40 22.30
CA LYS A 93 9.54 -0.57 22.17
C LYS A 93 9.22 0.92 22.05
N ALA A 94 7.95 1.32 22.08
CA ALA A 94 7.53 2.71 21.96
C ALA A 94 7.81 3.48 23.26
N ASP A 95 8.98 4.12 23.33
CA ASP A 95 9.47 4.81 24.54
C ASP A 95 8.95 6.27 24.69
N HIS A 96 8.45 6.88 23.60
CA HIS A 96 8.06 8.29 23.59
C HIS A 96 6.53 8.49 23.58
N PRO A 97 5.95 9.41 24.41
CA PRO A 97 4.50 9.64 24.46
C PRO A 97 3.86 10.00 23.12
N GLY A 98 4.58 10.74 22.27
CA GLY A 98 4.14 11.06 20.91
C GLY A 98 4.07 9.82 19.99
N VAL A 99 5.01 8.89 20.13
CA VAL A 99 5.06 7.65 19.34
C VAL A 99 3.98 6.67 19.81
N GLN A 100 3.77 6.55 21.12
CA GLN A 100 2.71 5.72 21.69
C GLN A 100 1.32 6.13 21.19
N LYS A 101 1.05 7.44 21.04
CA LYS A 101 -0.20 7.93 20.46
C LYS A 101 -0.38 7.53 19.00
N VAL A 102 0.70 7.56 18.22
CA VAL A 102 0.69 7.08 16.83
C VAL A 102 0.41 5.58 16.78
N MET A 103 1.08 4.79 17.62
CA MET A 103 0.86 3.35 17.69
C MET A 103 -0.59 3.01 18.10
N ASP A 104 -1.15 3.68 19.12
CA ASP A 104 -2.55 3.50 19.53
C ASP A 104 -3.54 3.82 18.39
N TYR A 105 -3.28 4.88 17.62
CA TYR A 105 -4.06 5.20 16.43
C TYR A 105 -3.99 4.08 15.38
N ILE A 106 -2.79 3.58 15.10
CA ILE A 106 -2.57 2.53 14.10
C ILE A 106 -3.27 1.25 14.53
N TYR A 107 -3.11 0.85 15.80
CA TYR A 107 -3.76 -0.31 16.37
C TYR A 107 -5.28 -0.23 16.22
N LYS A 108 -5.89 0.89 16.64
CA LYS A 108 -7.35 1.08 16.58
C LYS A 108 -7.89 1.14 15.15
N THR A 109 -7.13 1.71 14.23
CA THR A 109 -7.59 1.98 12.86
C THR A 109 -7.36 0.81 11.92
N TRP A 110 -6.21 0.13 12.02
CA TRP A 110 -5.72 -0.80 11.00
C TRP A 110 -5.54 -2.23 11.50
N ILE A 111 -5.33 -2.45 12.81
CA ILE A 111 -5.11 -3.79 13.36
C ILE A 111 -6.39 -4.37 13.98
N ARG A 112 -7.10 -3.58 14.79
CA ARG A 112 -8.30 -4.02 15.51
C ARG A 112 -9.59 -3.83 14.70
N ASN A 113 -9.59 -2.96 13.70
CA ASN A 113 -10.79 -2.55 13.00
C ASN A 113 -11.26 -3.61 12.00
N SER A 114 -12.44 -4.17 12.19
CA SER A 114 -13.03 -5.16 11.28
C SER A 114 -13.43 -4.61 9.91
N VAL A 115 -13.49 -3.27 9.75
CA VAL A 115 -13.75 -2.63 8.46
C VAL A 115 -12.54 -2.71 7.54
N PHE A 116 -11.32 -2.70 8.10
CA PHE A 116 -10.07 -2.71 7.36
C PHE A 116 -9.25 -3.93 7.75
N ASP A 117 -9.70 -5.10 7.28
CA ASP A 117 -8.99 -6.35 7.51
C ASP A 117 -7.56 -6.30 6.94
N ILE A 118 -6.64 -7.04 7.56
CA ILE A 118 -5.21 -7.00 7.26
C ILE A 118 -4.95 -7.44 5.81
N ASP A 119 -5.70 -8.44 5.34
CA ASP A 119 -5.63 -8.92 3.95
C ASP A 119 -5.99 -7.85 2.93
N TYR A 120 -6.73 -6.81 3.32
CA TYR A 120 -7.10 -5.70 2.46
C TYR A 120 -6.07 -4.59 2.41
N TRP A 121 -4.99 -4.60 3.17
CA TRP A 121 -3.96 -3.57 3.04
C TRP A 121 -2.54 -4.12 3.05
N CYS A 122 -2.39 -5.42 3.30
CA CYS A 122 -1.15 -6.11 3.06
C CYS A 122 -0.77 -6.05 1.56
N VAL A 123 0.50 -5.77 1.28
CA VAL A 123 1.10 -5.74 -0.06
C VAL A 123 2.18 -6.80 -0.24
N PHE A 124 2.30 -7.74 0.71
CA PHE A 124 3.20 -8.88 0.60
C PHE A 124 2.95 -9.64 -0.70
N MET A 125 4.02 -9.92 -1.45
CA MET A 125 3.98 -10.54 -2.78
C MET A 125 3.21 -9.78 -3.86
N SER A 126 2.72 -8.56 -3.59
CA SER A 126 2.07 -7.74 -4.61
C SER A 126 3.09 -7.05 -5.51
N SER A 127 2.84 -7.05 -6.81
CA SER A 127 3.61 -6.29 -7.81
C SER A 127 3.07 -4.86 -8.02
N ILE A 128 1.84 -4.58 -7.58
CA ILE A 128 1.15 -3.30 -7.70
C ILE A 128 0.91 -2.73 -6.30
N ARG A 129 1.44 -1.54 -6.03
CA ARG A 129 1.52 -0.99 -4.66
C ARG A 129 1.20 0.50 -4.57
N THR A 130 0.78 1.12 -5.68
CA THR A 130 0.49 2.55 -5.73
C THR A 130 -0.95 2.78 -6.19
N ASN A 131 -1.58 3.80 -5.62
CA ASN A 131 -2.93 4.22 -5.97
C ASN A 131 -3.05 4.82 -7.38
N ASN A 132 -1.93 4.97 -8.09
CA ASN A 132 -1.86 5.69 -9.37
C ASN A 132 -2.81 5.14 -10.43
N ASP A 133 -3.12 3.83 -10.41
CA ASP A 133 -4.03 3.24 -11.38
C ASP A 133 -5.47 3.68 -11.10
N VAL A 134 -5.87 3.73 -9.83
CA VAL A 134 -7.19 4.21 -9.41
C VAL A 134 -7.30 5.73 -9.54
N GLU A 135 -6.27 6.48 -9.16
CA GLU A 135 -6.20 7.93 -9.38
C GLU A 135 -6.22 8.27 -10.86
N GLY A 136 -5.49 7.51 -11.68
CA GLY A 136 -5.47 7.63 -13.12
C GLY A 136 -6.85 7.34 -13.73
N TRP A 137 -7.50 6.26 -13.28
CA TRP A 137 -8.86 5.92 -13.70
C TRP A 137 -9.87 7.00 -13.30
N HIS A 138 -9.88 7.43 -12.04
CA HIS A 138 -10.71 8.54 -11.56
C HIS A 138 -10.48 9.82 -12.36
N ASN A 139 -9.22 10.19 -12.60
CA ASN A 139 -8.89 11.37 -13.38
C ASN A 139 -9.37 11.25 -14.83
N SER A 140 -9.26 10.07 -15.41
CA SER A 140 -9.76 9.76 -16.76
C SER A 140 -11.27 9.93 -16.86
N VAL A 141 -12.01 9.36 -15.91
CA VAL A 141 -13.48 9.51 -15.81
C VAL A 141 -13.83 10.98 -15.60
N ASN A 142 -13.20 11.66 -14.63
CA ASN A 142 -13.42 13.08 -14.37
C ASN A 142 -13.16 13.95 -15.60
N THR A 143 -12.11 13.68 -16.36
CA THR A 143 -11.80 14.44 -17.59
C THR A 143 -12.90 14.26 -18.66
N ARG A 144 -13.54 13.08 -18.72
CA ARG A 144 -14.63 12.80 -19.67
C ARG A 144 -15.96 13.42 -19.25
N VAL A 145 -16.28 13.44 -17.95
CA VAL A 145 -17.60 13.87 -17.46
C VAL A 145 -17.63 15.30 -16.90
N CYS A 146 -16.53 15.79 -16.34
CA CYS A 146 -16.42 17.12 -15.70
C CYS A 146 -15.78 18.13 -16.66
N THR A 147 -16.50 18.52 -17.71
CA THR A 147 -15.96 19.49 -18.68
C THR A 147 -16.29 20.94 -18.33
N ARG A 148 -17.50 21.26 -17.82
CA ARG A 148 -17.94 22.64 -17.51
C ARG A 148 -19.03 22.77 -16.44
N GLY A 149 -18.96 22.03 -15.33
CA GLY A 149 -19.90 22.21 -14.20
C GLY A 149 -20.36 20.90 -13.55
N PRO A 150 -21.50 20.92 -12.83
CA PRO A 150 -22.06 19.73 -12.19
C PRO A 150 -22.27 18.61 -13.21
N VAL A 151 -21.83 17.39 -12.86
CA VAL A 151 -21.91 16.23 -13.75
C VAL A 151 -23.36 15.75 -13.83
N PRO A 152 -23.99 15.72 -15.02
CA PRO A 152 -25.29 15.10 -15.18
C PRO A 152 -25.19 13.60 -14.89
N PHE A 153 -26.10 13.07 -14.06
CA PHE A 153 -26.09 11.67 -13.64
C PHE A 153 -26.02 10.69 -14.82
N TYR A 154 -26.85 10.90 -15.85
CA TYR A 154 -26.89 10.03 -17.02
C TYR A 154 -25.61 10.03 -17.85
N SER A 155 -24.87 11.16 -17.88
CA SER A 155 -23.56 11.23 -18.52
C SER A 155 -22.55 10.36 -17.79
N LEU A 156 -22.54 10.40 -16.45
CA LEU A 156 -21.70 9.53 -15.64
C LEU A 156 -22.04 8.05 -15.84
N VAL A 157 -23.33 7.68 -15.80
CA VAL A 157 -23.77 6.30 -16.00
C VAL A 157 -23.34 5.77 -17.37
N THR A 158 -23.44 6.59 -18.41
CA THR A 158 -23.03 6.21 -19.77
C THR A 158 -21.52 5.96 -19.86
N GLU A 159 -20.70 6.81 -19.23
CA GLU A 159 -19.25 6.61 -19.21
C GLU A 159 -18.84 5.37 -18.39
N LEU A 160 -19.51 5.11 -17.26
CA LEU A 160 -19.27 3.90 -16.47
C LEU A 160 -19.67 2.63 -17.23
N PHE A 161 -20.77 2.68 -18.00
CA PHE A 161 -21.20 1.55 -18.82
C PHE A 161 -20.21 1.23 -19.94
N LYS A 162 -19.65 2.24 -20.61
CA LYS A 162 -18.60 2.06 -21.62
C LYS A 162 -17.37 1.39 -21.00
N GLU A 163 -16.91 1.90 -19.85
CA GLU A 163 -15.76 1.35 -19.14
C GLU A 163 -15.98 -0.13 -18.78
N ALA A 164 -17.17 -0.48 -18.29
CA ALA A 164 -17.53 -1.85 -17.96
C ALA A 164 -17.57 -2.76 -19.20
N SER A 165 -17.99 -2.22 -20.36
CA SER A 165 -18.10 -2.96 -21.62
C SER A 165 -16.72 -3.27 -22.24
N ASP A 166 -15.69 -2.50 -21.91
CA ASP A 166 -14.33 -2.69 -22.43
C ASP A 166 -13.50 -3.70 -21.61
N ILE A 167 -13.93 -4.04 -20.38
CA ILE A 167 -13.24 -4.99 -19.48
C ILE A 167 -12.90 -6.33 -20.16
N PRO A 168 -13.82 -6.99 -20.91
CA PRO A 168 -13.53 -8.28 -21.53
C PRO A 168 -12.37 -8.21 -22.52
N LEU A 169 -12.30 -7.14 -23.31
CA LEU A 169 -11.22 -6.94 -24.27
C LEU A 169 -9.89 -6.68 -23.56
N GLN A 170 -9.89 -5.81 -22.54
CA GLN A 170 -8.69 -5.54 -21.74
C GLN A 170 -8.17 -6.82 -21.08
N LEU A 171 -9.05 -7.63 -20.48
CA LEU A 171 -8.70 -8.91 -19.88
C LEU A 171 -8.08 -9.87 -20.89
N LYS A 172 -8.66 -9.96 -22.09
CA LYS A 172 -8.10 -10.75 -23.18
C LYS A 172 -6.70 -10.27 -23.56
N LEU A 173 -6.50 -8.97 -23.73
CA LEU A 173 -5.19 -8.39 -24.07
C LEU A 173 -4.14 -8.64 -22.97
N VAL A 174 -4.52 -8.60 -21.69
CA VAL A 174 -3.64 -8.93 -20.56
C VAL A 174 -3.28 -10.41 -20.57
N SER A 175 -4.27 -11.31 -20.72
CA SER A 175 -4.04 -12.76 -20.75
C SER A 175 -3.18 -13.21 -21.93
N GLU A 176 -3.31 -12.56 -23.09
CA GLU A 176 -2.47 -12.78 -24.26
C GLU A 176 -1.10 -12.07 -24.16
N GLY A 177 -0.82 -11.38 -23.06
CA GLY A 177 0.43 -10.65 -22.84
C GLY A 177 0.64 -9.44 -23.76
N LYS A 178 -0.40 -9.03 -24.49
CA LYS A 178 -0.41 -7.89 -25.43
C LYS A 178 -0.57 -6.55 -24.74
N LEU A 179 -1.15 -6.56 -23.54
CA LEU A 179 -1.20 -5.39 -22.67
C LEU A 179 -0.28 -5.63 -21.48
N GLN A 180 0.84 -4.90 -21.45
CA GLN A 180 1.81 -4.96 -20.36
C GLN A 180 1.98 -3.60 -19.71
N ARG A 181 2.17 -3.62 -18.39
CA ARG A 181 2.46 -2.40 -17.66
C ARG A 181 3.87 -1.93 -17.98
N TYR A 182 3.99 -0.74 -18.52
CA TYR A 182 5.27 -0.06 -18.58
C TYR A 182 5.74 0.29 -17.17
N GLN A 183 6.90 -0.22 -16.78
CA GLN A 183 7.54 0.10 -15.51
C GLN A 183 8.79 0.94 -15.74
N ARG A 184 8.89 2.07 -15.04
CA ARG A 184 10.11 2.88 -15.05
C ARG A 184 11.27 2.08 -14.47
N LYS A 185 12.48 2.29 -14.99
CA LYS A 185 13.70 1.59 -14.56
C LYS A 185 13.90 1.60 -13.03
N HIS A 186 13.72 2.77 -12.40
CA HIS A 186 13.83 2.92 -10.95
C HIS A 186 12.82 2.03 -10.22
N SER A 187 11.54 2.09 -10.58
CA SER A 187 10.48 1.26 -9.98
C SER A 187 10.77 -0.22 -10.15
N ARG A 188 11.24 -0.65 -11.34
CA ARG A 188 11.62 -2.03 -11.60
C ARG A 188 12.77 -2.50 -10.69
N GLN A 189 13.78 -1.66 -10.48
CA GLN A 189 14.89 -1.96 -9.57
C GLN A 189 14.43 -2.07 -8.12
N THR A 190 13.63 -1.12 -7.63
CA THR A 190 13.05 -1.16 -6.28
C THR A 190 12.18 -2.41 -6.09
N GLN A 191 11.34 -2.74 -7.07
CA GLN A 191 10.49 -3.94 -7.01
C GLN A 191 11.32 -5.22 -7.02
N GLY A 192 12.35 -5.32 -7.87
CA GLY A 192 13.24 -6.48 -7.92
C GLY A 192 13.96 -6.73 -6.59
N ARG A 193 14.46 -5.67 -5.93
CA ARG A 193 15.06 -5.78 -4.59
C ARG A 193 14.06 -6.32 -3.57
N LEU A 194 12.81 -5.85 -3.62
CA LEU A 194 11.78 -6.31 -2.69
C LEU A 194 11.38 -7.77 -2.93
N PHE A 195 11.26 -8.18 -4.20
CA PHE A 195 10.96 -9.58 -4.52
C PHE A 195 12.06 -10.52 -4.04
N ALA A 196 13.33 -10.16 -4.22
CA ALA A 196 14.45 -10.94 -3.71
C ALA A 196 14.40 -11.08 -2.17
N LEU A 197 14.11 -9.99 -1.44
CA LEU A 197 13.94 -10.03 0.02
C LEU A 197 12.78 -10.93 0.45
N TRP A 198 11.67 -10.89 -0.29
CA TRP A 198 10.53 -11.74 -0.04
C TRP A 198 10.82 -13.22 -0.34
N ASP A 199 11.58 -13.53 -1.39
CA ASP A 199 12.03 -14.89 -1.67
C ASP A 199 12.94 -15.42 -0.56
N GLU A 200 13.89 -14.62 -0.07
CA GLU A 200 14.73 -14.98 1.08
C GLU A 200 13.89 -15.25 2.33
N TYR A 201 12.84 -14.45 2.55
CA TYR A 201 11.94 -14.61 3.67
C TYR A 201 11.10 -15.89 3.57
N CYS A 202 10.51 -16.17 2.41
CA CYS A 202 9.75 -17.40 2.16
C CYS A 202 10.60 -18.66 2.27
N ASN A 203 11.91 -18.56 1.98
CA ASN A 203 12.87 -19.64 2.17
C ASN A 203 13.34 -19.79 3.63
N ASN A 204 12.79 -19.01 4.56
CA ASN A 204 13.18 -18.95 5.98
C ASN A 204 14.65 -18.51 6.20
N SER A 205 15.26 -17.83 5.22
CA SER A 205 16.65 -17.34 5.33
C SER A 205 16.75 -16.07 6.17
N ILE A 206 15.67 -15.28 6.26
CA ILE A 206 15.64 -14.04 7.04
C ILE A 206 14.40 -14.00 7.96
N SER A 207 14.55 -13.36 9.12
CA SER A 207 13.44 -13.20 10.08
C SER A 207 12.51 -12.04 9.70
N ALA A 208 11.29 -12.01 10.27
CA ALA A 208 10.33 -10.94 10.02
C ALA A 208 10.87 -9.55 10.40
N SER A 209 11.64 -9.47 11.50
CA SER A 209 12.30 -8.23 11.91
C SER A 209 13.37 -7.78 10.90
N ARG A 210 14.12 -8.72 10.31
CA ARG A 210 15.11 -8.41 9.27
C ARG A 210 14.43 -7.94 8.00
N LEU A 211 13.38 -8.63 7.55
CA LEU A 211 12.58 -8.24 6.40
C LEU A 211 12.01 -6.82 6.58
N LEU A 212 11.42 -6.54 7.74
CA LEU A 212 10.83 -5.22 8.04
C LEU A 212 11.85 -4.08 7.93
N LYS A 213 13.05 -4.27 8.48
CA LYS A 213 14.14 -3.29 8.42
C LYS A 213 14.60 -3.03 6.98
N GLU A 214 14.76 -4.07 6.19
CA GLU A 214 15.18 -3.95 4.79
C GLU A 214 14.08 -3.29 3.94
N CYS A 215 12.81 -3.65 4.13
CA CYS A 215 11.66 -3.00 3.48
C CYS A 215 11.60 -1.50 3.81
N ALA A 216 11.80 -1.15 5.09
CA ALA A 216 11.84 0.24 5.55
C ALA A 216 12.98 1.04 4.89
N SER A 217 14.13 0.40 4.65
CA SER A 217 15.26 1.00 3.94
C SER A 217 14.99 1.20 2.44
N VAL A 218 14.41 0.20 1.77
CA VAL A 218 14.12 0.23 0.32
C VAL A 218 13.18 1.38 -0.06
N TYR A 219 12.22 1.71 0.79
CA TYR A 219 11.28 2.82 0.60
C TYR A 219 11.70 4.11 1.31
N GLY A 220 12.85 4.10 2.01
CA GLY A 220 13.46 5.27 2.64
C GLY A 220 14.13 6.21 1.64
N PRO A 221 14.33 7.50 2.01
CA PRO A 221 15.18 8.38 1.22
C PRO A 221 16.61 7.79 1.16
N PRO A 222 17.33 7.97 0.06
CA PRO A 222 18.68 7.43 -0.07
C PRO A 222 19.55 7.88 1.11
N PRO A 223 20.43 6.99 1.62
CA PRO A 223 21.44 7.40 2.59
C PRO A 223 22.28 8.53 1.99
N LYS A 224 22.65 9.51 2.82
CA LYS A 224 23.52 10.62 2.43
C LYS A 224 24.92 10.10 2.11
#